data_AF-A0A922IAH6-F1
#
_entry.id   AF-A0A922IAH6-F1
#
_cell.length_a   1.000
_cell.length_b   1.000
_cell.length_c   1.000
_cell.angle_alpha   90.00
_cell.angle_beta   90.00
_cell.angle_gamma   90.00
#
_symmetry.space_group_name_H-M   'P 1'
#
loop_
_entity.id
_entity.type
_entity.pdbx_description
1 polymer ?
#
loop_
_entity_poly.entity_id
_entity_poly.type
_entity_poly.pdbx_seq_one_letter_code
_entity_poly.pdbx_strand_id
1 'polypeptide(L)'
;MPSNEFILNAEAQNMNRKCSNNVQISLEYRFSFYLERSMIDAFQSLLSDLFHQLYPMMINGKPSISYTFTIIECFDYFRNIPTDLLRLYEFDDKFIGNDYDKYSNLIKCQFFYQINSKDSSDDNQDRQKFAWIQAHVRHRIRQLSLQLSLLNDNFLNFLPSIRFDSRDSYRRLKQLAAIDTKVHGLFECCREQIKKVHSDPKRWCLSFNGGKDCTVLLHTLATIHLANLNDNHSDTLINLLWIKTSELFPEQELYLRRIQAFYGCRMNIYPGEDFKSALYDVRKNESFELVFMGCRRTDFDEKIGSTLTTVQPTDEGWPEFIRINPLLDWTYQNVWQFLLNLQVPYCPLYDYGYTSIDRPENTHPNPSLSIRNFPCSSLKHHNQQTLMNDENKTSELSKRIDLDDDDDKNNKICRTNNEEIYLPAYLLRRDDMERCFRH
;
A
#
# COMPACT_ATOMS: atom_id res chain seq x y z
N MET A 1 3.96 27.40 -0.58
CA MET A 1 3.96 26.03 -1.14
C MET A 1 4.84 25.18 -0.25
N PRO A 2 4.31 24.21 0.49
CA PRO A 2 5.15 23.31 1.27
C PRO A 2 5.83 22.32 0.32
N SER A 3 7.13 22.17 0.50
CA SER A 3 7.99 21.21 -0.19
C SER A 3 7.51 19.77 0.08
N ASN A 4 7.16 19.06 -0.98
CA ASN A 4 6.78 17.64 -0.98
C ASN A 4 8.00 16.73 -0.71
N GLU A 5 8.61 16.82 0.48
CA GLU A 5 9.55 15.79 0.94
C GLU A 5 8.74 14.57 1.41
N PHE A 6 8.46 13.65 0.49
CA PHE A 6 7.89 12.34 0.81
C PHE A 6 9.01 11.32 1.02
N ILE A 7 8.98 10.64 2.17
CA ILE A 7 9.92 9.57 2.52
C ILE A 7 9.41 8.24 1.96
N LEU A 8 10.23 7.70 1.07
CA LEU A 8 10.44 6.32 0.65
C LEU A 8 9.76 5.21 1.50
N ASN A 9 8.84 4.47 0.87
CA ASN A 9 8.48 3.13 1.31
C ASN A 9 9.42 2.12 0.64
N ALA A 10 10.20 1.44 1.50
CA ALA A 10 10.94 0.19 1.35
C ALA A 10 12.15 0.30 2.32
N GLU A 11 12.03 -0.28 3.52
CA GLU A 11 13.07 -0.36 4.57
C GLU A 11 14.02 0.85 4.71
N ALA A 12 13.48 2.06 4.90
CA ALA A 12 14.28 3.19 5.36
C ALA A 12 14.63 3.01 6.85
N GLN A 13 15.56 2.11 7.15
CA GLN A 13 16.31 2.19 8.40
C GLN A 13 17.08 3.50 8.36
N ASN A 14 16.63 4.49 9.13
CA ASN A 14 17.41 5.68 9.47
C ASN A 14 18.68 5.27 10.23
N MET A 15 19.68 4.77 9.52
CA MET A 15 21.06 4.76 10.01
C MET A 15 21.57 6.20 9.86
N ASN A 16 21.26 7.03 10.88
CA ASN A 16 21.86 8.35 11.06
C ASN A 16 23.38 8.19 11.26
N ARG A 17 24.14 8.01 10.18
CA ARG A 17 25.55 8.38 10.16
C ARG A 17 25.61 9.89 9.98
N LYS A 18 25.95 10.59 11.07
CA LYS A 18 26.39 11.99 11.05
C LYS A 18 27.44 12.14 9.94
N CYS A 19 27.06 12.73 8.82
CA CYS A 19 28.00 13.30 7.86
C CYS A 19 27.51 14.69 7.46
N SER A 20 28.45 15.62 7.59
CA SER A 20 28.37 17.06 7.39
C SER A 20 27.86 17.48 6.01
N ASN A 21 27.06 18.55 6.02
CA ASN A 21 26.85 19.61 5.02
C ASN A 21 26.96 19.24 3.53
N ASN A 22 25.84 19.45 2.83
CA ASN A 22 25.54 19.20 1.41
C ASN A 22 25.14 17.75 1.07
N VAL A 23 23.95 17.34 1.55
CA VAL A 23 23.33 16.07 1.14
C VAL A 23 22.56 16.30 -0.16
N GLN A 24 23.16 15.88 -1.27
CA GLN A 24 22.41 15.58 -2.49
C GLN A 24 21.55 14.35 -2.16
N ILE A 25 20.23 14.53 -2.02
CA ILE A 25 19.32 13.43 -1.69
C ILE A 25 19.22 12.53 -2.92
N SER A 26 20.04 11.49 -2.96
CA SER A 26 19.77 10.37 -3.86
C SER A 26 18.69 9.50 -3.25
N LEU A 27 17.56 9.36 -3.94
CA LEU A 27 16.48 8.46 -3.53
C LEU A 27 16.99 7.00 -3.61
N GLU A 28 17.23 6.40 -2.45
CA GLU A 28 17.61 4.99 -2.27
C GLU A 28 16.37 4.15 -1.97
N TYR A 29 16.21 3.00 -2.64
CA TYR A 29 15.15 2.04 -2.32
C TYR A 29 15.76 0.69 -1.98
N ARG A 30 15.25 0.10 -0.90
CA ARG A 30 15.72 -1.16 -0.36
C ARG A 30 14.56 -2.01 0.08
N PHE A 31 14.47 -3.24 -0.41
CA PHE A 31 13.52 -4.18 0.16
C PHE A 31 14.10 -5.58 0.30
N SER A 32 13.59 -6.26 1.31
CA SER A 32 13.98 -7.62 1.67
C SER A 32 12.87 -8.61 1.31
N PHE A 33 13.26 -9.78 0.84
CA PHE A 33 12.35 -10.89 0.50
C PHE A 33 13.08 -12.22 0.62
N TYR A 34 12.37 -13.33 0.54
CA TYR A 34 12.92 -14.68 0.60
C TYR A 34 12.91 -15.35 -0.76
N LEU A 35 13.96 -16.10 -1.05
CA LEU A 35 14.05 -16.98 -2.21
C LEU A 35 14.55 -18.36 -1.78
N GLU A 36 14.17 -19.38 -2.53
CA GLU A 36 14.88 -20.66 -2.48
C GLU A 36 16.29 -20.50 -3.05
N ARG A 37 17.28 -21.15 -2.43
CA ARG A 37 18.70 -21.10 -2.88
C ARG A 37 18.87 -21.52 -4.34
N SER A 38 18.05 -22.46 -4.82
CA SER A 38 18.00 -22.91 -6.22
C SER A 38 17.57 -21.82 -7.21
N MET A 39 16.85 -20.79 -6.76
CA MET A 39 16.28 -19.74 -7.61
C MET A 39 17.16 -18.49 -7.71
N ILE A 40 18.28 -18.43 -6.98
CA ILE A 40 19.16 -17.24 -6.95
C ILE A 40 19.67 -16.90 -8.35
N ASP A 41 20.25 -17.87 -9.06
CA ASP A 41 20.88 -17.61 -10.37
C ASP A 41 19.83 -17.15 -11.39
N ALA A 42 18.65 -17.77 -11.37
CA ALA A 42 17.52 -17.38 -12.22
C ALA A 42 17.05 -15.95 -11.92
N PHE A 43 17.02 -15.56 -10.65
CA PHE A 43 16.63 -14.22 -10.23
C PHE A 43 17.71 -13.17 -10.56
N GLN A 44 18.99 -13.49 -10.38
CA GLN A 44 20.10 -12.62 -10.77
C GLN A 44 20.15 -12.38 -12.28
N SER A 45 19.92 -13.43 -13.08
CA SER A 45 19.80 -13.30 -14.54
C SER A 45 18.67 -12.34 -14.92
N LEU A 46 17.50 -12.47 -14.27
CA LEU A 46 16.40 -11.53 -14.50
C LEU A 46 16.76 -10.10 -14.10
N LEU A 47 17.39 -9.87 -12.95
CA LEU A 47 17.84 -8.53 -12.57
C LEU A 47 18.79 -7.96 -13.64
N SER A 48 19.72 -8.76 -14.14
CA SER A 48 20.58 -8.34 -15.25
C SER A 48 19.78 -7.93 -16.49
N ASP A 49 18.83 -8.75 -16.93
CA ASP A 49 17.98 -8.46 -18.09
C ASP A 49 17.09 -7.22 -17.88
N LEU A 50 16.47 -7.12 -16.69
CA LEU A 50 15.60 -6.01 -16.29
C LEU A 50 16.36 -4.68 -16.35
N PHE A 51 17.55 -4.63 -15.75
CA PHE A 51 18.36 -3.41 -15.74
C PHE A 51 19.03 -3.15 -17.09
N HIS A 52 19.29 -4.18 -17.89
CA HIS A 52 19.72 -4.02 -19.28
C HIS A 52 18.62 -3.38 -20.15
N GLN A 53 17.33 -3.71 -19.93
CA GLN A 53 16.22 -3.04 -20.62
C GLN A 53 16.12 -1.54 -20.28
N LEU A 54 16.58 -1.16 -19.08
CA LEU A 54 16.66 0.24 -18.63
C LEU A 54 17.96 0.94 -19.07
N TYR A 55 18.92 0.21 -19.65
CA TYR A 55 20.22 0.70 -20.10
C TYR A 55 20.18 1.83 -21.15
N PRO A 56 19.19 1.92 -22.07
CA PRO A 56 19.08 3.04 -23.01
C PRO A 56 18.94 4.41 -22.33
N MET A 57 18.65 4.45 -21.03
CA MET A 57 18.53 5.67 -20.22
C MET A 57 19.91 6.12 -19.70
N MET A 58 20.86 6.40 -20.60
CA MET A 58 22.18 6.92 -20.22
C MET A 58 22.12 8.44 -19.97
N ILE A 59 22.61 8.89 -18.81
CA ILE A 59 22.89 10.31 -18.56
C ILE A 59 24.40 10.48 -18.67
N ASN A 60 24.87 11.28 -19.64
CA ASN A 60 26.29 11.57 -19.85
C ASN A 60 27.18 10.31 -19.97
N GLY A 61 26.69 9.26 -20.64
CA GLY A 61 27.44 8.02 -20.86
C GLY A 61 27.58 7.11 -19.64
N LYS A 62 26.83 7.38 -18.56
CA LYS A 62 26.71 6.51 -17.38
C LYS A 62 25.29 5.98 -17.22
N PRO A 63 25.11 4.76 -16.67
CA PRO A 63 23.79 4.24 -16.38
C PRO A 63 23.08 5.14 -15.37
N SER A 64 21.84 5.54 -15.70
CA SER A 64 20.99 6.36 -14.84
C SER A 64 20.52 5.64 -13.58
N ILE A 65 20.72 4.34 -13.47
CA ILE A 65 20.31 3.53 -12.32
C ILE A 65 21.45 2.60 -11.92
N SER A 66 21.72 2.53 -10.63
CA SER A 66 22.64 1.57 -10.02
C SER A 66 21.87 0.66 -9.08
N TYR A 67 22.26 -0.61 -8.98
CA TYR A 67 21.61 -1.57 -8.09
C TYR A 67 22.63 -2.51 -7.44
N THR A 68 22.23 -3.11 -6.33
CA THR A 68 23.00 -4.14 -5.63
C THR A 68 22.03 -5.18 -5.10
N PHE A 69 22.32 -6.45 -5.39
CA PHE A 69 21.60 -7.58 -4.86
C PHE A 69 22.50 -8.32 -3.89
N THR A 70 22.07 -8.41 -2.63
CA THR A 70 22.85 -9.03 -1.54
C THR A 70 22.09 -10.24 -1.00
N ILE A 71 22.81 -11.34 -0.85
CA ILE A 71 22.31 -12.56 -0.21
C ILE A 71 22.65 -12.46 1.27
N ILE A 72 21.63 -12.55 2.12
CA ILE A 72 21.76 -12.56 3.58
C ILE A 72 21.51 -13.99 4.02
N GLU A 73 22.59 -14.75 4.29
CA GLU A 73 22.47 -16.13 4.75
C GLU A 73 21.68 -16.19 6.07
N CYS A 74 20.62 -17.00 6.06
CA CYS A 74 19.61 -16.99 7.09
C CYS A 74 19.75 -18.24 7.96
N PHE A 75 20.62 -18.20 8.98
CA PHE A 75 20.63 -19.23 10.03
C PHE A 75 20.04 -18.75 11.36
N ASP A 76 20.11 -17.43 11.65
CA ASP A 76 19.75 -16.91 12.98
C ASP A 76 18.55 -15.95 13.01
N TYR A 77 18.09 -15.41 11.88
CA TYR A 77 17.02 -14.39 11.90
C TYR A 77 15.71 -14.94 12.47
N PHE A 78 15.27 -16.11 11.99
CA PHE A 78 14.05 -16.76 12.46
C PHE A 78 14.18 -17.34 13.88
N ARG A 79 15.39 -17.77 14.28
CA ARG A 79 15.68 -18.22 15.66
C ARG A 79 15.58 -17.08 16.68
N ASN A 80 15.81 -15.85 16.24
CA ASN A 80 15.83 -14.66 17.10
C ASN A 80 14.49 -13.90 17.10
N ILE A 81 13.44 -14.41 16.44
CA ILE A 81 12.10 -13.84 16.57
C ILE A 81 11.61 -14.15 18.00
N PRO A 82 11.24 -13.13 18.79
CA PRO A 82 10.69 -13.33 20.13
C PRO A 82 9.52 -14.33 20.13
N THR A 83 9.50 -15.25 21.10
CA THR A 83 8.55 -16.37 21.15
C THR A 83 7.08 -15.93 21.24
N ASP A 84 6.84 -14.75 21.77
CA ASP A 84 5.52 -14.10 21.80
C ASP A 84 5.11 -13.56 20.42
N LEU A 85 6.06 -13.12 19.59
CA LEU A 85 5.80 -12.77 18.18
C LEU A 85 5.62 -14.02 17.31
N LEU A 86 6.33 -15.12 17.57
CA LEU A 86 6.14 -16.38 16.82
C LEU A 86 4.68 -16.84 16.84
N ARG A 87 3.99 -16.73 17.99
CA ARG A 87 2.55 -17.03 18.12
C ARG A 87 1.66 -16.06 17.35
N LEU A 88 2.04 -14.78 17.29
CA LEU A 88 1.32 -13.77 16.52
C LEU A 88 1.47 -13.97 15.00
N TYR A 89 2.56 -14.63 14.60
CA TYR A 89 2.80 -15.13 13.25
C TYR A 89 2.59 -16.66 13.21
N GLU A 90 1.56 -17.23 13.84
CA GLU A 90 1.24 -18.69 13.86
C GLU A 90 1.31 -19.41 12.50
N PHE A 91 1.25 -18.67 11.38
CA PHE A 91 1.50 -19.19 10.03
C PHE A 91 2.98 -19.48 9.75
N ASP A 92 3.89 -18.68 10.30
CA ASP A 92 5.31 -18.97 10.37
C ASP A 92 5.53 -20.24 11.20
N ASP A 93 4.76 -20.63 12.21
CA ASP A 93 4.97 -21.97 12.83
C ASP A 93 4.62 -23.14 11.90
N LYS A 94 3.71 -22.97 10.93
CA LYS A 94 3.54 -23.94 9.82
C LYS A 94 4.62 -23.82 8.72
N PHE A 95 5.32 -22.69 8.66
CA PHE A 95 6.32 -22.34 7.64
C PHE A 95 7.77 -22.31 8.16
N ILE A 96 7.99 -22.47 9.47
CA ILE A 96 9.21 -22.19 10.25
C ILE A 96 9.25 -23.08 11.50
N GLY A 97 8.12 -23.65 11.96
CA GLY A 97 8.09 -24.58 13.09
C GLY A 97 8.81 -25.91 12.82
N ASN A 98 8.29 -27.05 13.31
CA ASN A 98 8.98 -28.35 13.32
C ASN A 98 9.51 -28.89 11.96
N ASP A 99 9.29 -28.19 10.85
CA ASP A 99 9.82 -28.43 9.51
C ASP A 99 10.96 -27.44 9.15
N TYR A 100 11.79 -27.01 10.11
CA TYR A 100 12.94 -26.11 9.85
C TYR A 100 13.83 -26.62 8.69
N ASP A 101 13.95 -27.95 8.55
CA ASP A 101 14.68 -28.60 7.46
C ASP A 101 14.07 -28.31 6.08
N LYS A 102 12.73 -28.15 5.98
CA LYS A 102 12.02 -27.82 4.74
C LYS A 102 12.33 -26.40 4.26
N TYR A 103 12.70 -25.51 5.18
CA TYR A 103 12.96 -24.09 4.90
C TYR A 103 14.44 -23.71 5.05
N SER A 104 15.30 -24.67 5.39
CA SER A 104 16.77 -24.53 5.44
C SER A 104 17.38 -24.02 4.12
N ASN A 105 16.67 -24.26 3.01
CA ASN A 105 17.06 -23.82 1.67
C ASN A 105 16.58 -22.40 1.32
N LEU A 106 15.80 -21.74 2.19
CA LEU A 106 15.41 -20.35 1.99
C LEU A 106 16.52 -19.40 2.41
N ILE A 107 16.69 -18.34 1.63
CA ILE A 107 17.64 -17.29 1.94
C ILE A 107 16.93 -15.95 1.90
N LYS A 108 17.25 -15.10 2.87
CA LYS A 108 16.83 -13.71 2.85
C LYS A 108 17.68 -12.99 1.81
N CYS A 109 17.05 -12.36 0.85
CA CYS A 109 17.69 -11.52 -0.13
C CYS A 109 17.35 -10.07 0.18
N GLN A 110 18.32 -9.19 -0.03
CA GLN A 110 18.12 -7.75 0.03
C GLN A 110 18.46 -7.17 -1.33
N PHE A 111 17.49 -6.48 -1.91
CA PHE A 111 17.67 -5.78 -3.16
C PHE A 111 17.64 -4.27 -2.91
N PHE A 112 18.68 -3.61 -3.41
CA PHE A 112 18.88 -2.18 -3.33
C PHE A 112 19.01 -1.61 -4.73
N TYR A 113 18.44 -0.45 -4.98
CA TYR A 113 18.72 0.32 -6.18
C TYR A 113 18.50 1.82 -5.96
N GLN A 114 19.21 2.60 -6.77
CA GLN A 114 19.27 4.04 -6.69
C GLN A 114 19.30 4.63 -8.09
N ILE A 115 18.50 5.68 -8.32
CA ILE A 115 18.52 6.45 -9.57
C ILE A 115 19.54 7.58 -9.42
N ASN A 116 20.49 7.63 -10.35
CA ASN A 116 21.55 8.62 -10.44
C ASN A 116 21.03 9.90 -11.11
N SER A 117 20.13 10.62 -10.44
CA SER A 117 19.66 11.93 -10.90
C SER A 117 20.65 13.03 -10.51
N LYS A 118 21.70 13.22 -11.31
CA LYS A 118 22.48 14.47 -11.21
C LYS A 118 21.79 15.65 -11.92
N ASP A 119 20.85 15.38 -12.83
CA ASP A 119 20.23 16.39 -13.71
C ASP A 119 18.70 16.21 -13.94
N SER A 120 17.99 15.30 -13.25
CA SER A 120 16.53 15.20 -13.44
C SER A 120 15.82 16.31 -12.66
N SER A 121 15.24 17.27 -13.38
CA SER A 121 14.32 18.26 -12.81
C SER A 121 12.91 17.70 -12.58
N ASP A 122 12.68 16.41 -12.85
CA ASP A 122 11.37 15.77 -12.86
C ASP A 122 11.32 14.54 -11.92
N ASP A 123 11.07 14.81 -10.63
CA ASP A 123 10.82 13.82 -9.57
C ASP A 123 9.74 12.79 -9.95
N ASN A 124 8.81 13.17 -10.84
CA ASN A 124 7.72 12.29 -11.25
C ASN A 124 8.19 11.16 -12.16
N GLN A 125 9.16 11.41 -13.04
CA GLN A 125 9.73 10.38 -13.91
C GLN A 125 10.54 9.36 -13.12
N ASP A 126 11.30 9.81 -12.12
CA ASP A 126 12.08 8.89 -11.30
C ASP A 126 11.17 8.00 -10.46
N ARG A 127 10.09 8.54 -9.87
CA ARG A 127 9.04 7.76 -9.19
C ARG A 127 8.41 6.69 -10.08
N GLN A 128 8.15 7.01 -11.34
CA GLN A 128 7.61 6.02 -12.29
C GLN A 128 8.60 4.89 -12.57
N LYS A 129 9.89 5.19 -12.77
CA LYS A 129 10.94 4.17 -12.92
C LYS A 129 11.06 3.32 -11.67
N PHE A 130 11.02 3.93 -10.49
CA PHE A 130 11.09 3.21 -9.21
C PHE A 130 9.96 2.19 -9.08
N ALA A 131 8.73 2.62 -9.28
CA ALA A 131 7.58 1.73 -9.18
C ALA A 131 7.54 0.66 -10.27
N TRP A 132 8.04 0.96 -11.47
CA TRP A 132 8.17 -0.01 -12.54
C TRP A 132 9.15 -1.14 -12.16
N ILE A 133 10.33 -0.80 -11.63
CA ILE A 133 11.31 -1.79 -11.14
C ILE A 133 10.67 -2.62 -10.02
N GLN A 134 10.00 -1.98 -9.05
CA GLN A 134 9.31 -2.68 -7.96
C GLN A 134 8.26 -3.66 -8.47
N ALA A 135 7.42 -3.25 -9.43
CA ALA A 135 6.40 -4.09 -10.02
C ALA A 135 6.99 -5.34 -10.69
N HIS A 136 8.05 -5.18 -11.49
CA HIS A 136 8.69 -6.31 -12.18
C HIS A 136 9.38 -7.27 -11.21
N VAL A 137 10.10 -6.71 -10.23
CA VAL A 137 10.78 -7.53 -9.23
C VAL A 137 9.77 -8.31 -8.39
N ARG A 138 8.72 -7.65 -7.89
CA ARG A 138 7.65 -8.30 -7.10
C ARG A 138 6.93 -9.38 -7.91
N HIS A 139 6.58 -9.07 -9.15
CA HIS A 139 5.96 -10.03 -10.06
C HIS A 139 6.86 -11.26 -10.26
N ARG A 140 8.16 -11.04 -10.49
CA ARG A 140 9.09 -12.16 -10.68
C ARG A 140 9.28 -12.99 -9.42
N ILE A 141 9.38 -12.36 -8.25
CA ILE A 141 9.46 -13.07 -6.96
C ILE A 141 8.24 -13.97 -6.81
N ARG A 142 7.04 -13.45 -7.11
CA ARG A 142 5.78 -14.19 -7.05
C ARG A 142 5.72 -15.36 -8.05
N GLN A 143 6.24 -15.21 -9.26
CA GLN A 143 6.34 -16.29 -10.25
C GLN A 143 7.35 -17.37 -9.86
N LEU A 144 8.56 -16.98 -9.47
CA LEU A 144 9.65 -17.92 -9.14
C LEU A 144 9.33 -18.70 -7.87
N SER A 145 8.46 -18.20 -7.02
CA SER A 145 8.02 -18.96 -5.87
C SER A 145 6.56 -18.70 -5.54
N LEU A 146 5.69 -19.40 -6.26
CA LEU A 146 4.25 -19.44 -5.93
C LEU A 146 4.03 -19.88 -4.48
N GLN A 147 4.84 -20.80 -3.95
CA GLN A 147 4.78 -21.24 -2.56
C GLN A 147 5.22 -20.15 -1.57
N LEU A 148 6.16 -19.27 -1.94
CA LEU A 148 6.59 -18.13 -1.11
C LEU A 148 5.85 -16.83 -1.46
N SER A 149 4.95 -16.81 -2.44
CA SER A 149 4.26 -15.59 -2.86
C SER A 149 3.52 -14.94 -1.68
N LEU A 150 2.70 -15.71 -0.98
CA LEU A 150 2.01 -15.28 0.23
C LEU A 150 2.97 -14.79 1.33
N LEU A 151 4.14 -15.43 1.44
CA LEU A 151 5.19 -15.05 2.38
C LEU A 151 5.76 -13.69 1.98
N ASN A 152 6.37 -13.60 0.81
CA ASN A 152 7.09 -12.43 0.29
C ASN A 152 6.20 -11.19 0.17
N ASP A 153 4.98 -11.35 -0.32
CA ASP A 153 4.04 -10.26 -0.53
C ASP A 153 3.70 -9.58 0.80
N ASN A 154 3.59 -10.36 1.89
CA ASN A 154 3.35 -9.82 3.22
C ASN A 154 4.63 -9.43 3.96
N PHE A 155 5.80 -10.02 3.66
CA PHE A 155 7.07 -9.64 4.27
C PHE A 155 7.53 -8.25 3.88
N LEU A 156 7.24 -7.83 2.65
CA LEU A 156 7.55 -6.48 2.16
C LEU A 156 6.80 -5.39 2.96
N ASN A 157 5.62 -5.71 3.48
CA ASN A 157 4.79 -4.81 4.27
C ASN A 157 4.92 -5.05 5.78
N PHE A 158 5.32 -6.24 6.22
CA PHE A 158 5.51 -6.62 7.63
C PHE A 158 6.82 -7.37 7.84
N LEU A 159 7.79 -6.72 8.49
CA LEU A 159 8.98 -7.40 8.97
C LEU A 159 8.65 -8.12 10.29
N PRO A 160 8.88 -9.44 10.43
CA PRO A 160 8.53 -10.19 11.64
C PRO A 160 9.23 -9.71 12.91
N SER A 161 10.36 -9.01 12.76
CA SER A 161 11.09 -8.42 13.88
C SER A 161 10.53 -7.06 14.33
N ILE A 162 9.60 -6.45 13.58
CA ILE A 162 9.06 -5.12 13.88
C ILE A 162 7.75 -5.25 14.63
N ARG A 163 7.72 -4.69 15.83
CA ARG A 163 6.49 -4.45 16.59
C ARG A 163 5.95 -3.07 16.29
N PHE A 164 4.64 -2.89 16.49
CA PHE A 164 4.07 -1.56 16.52
C PHE A 164 4.63 -0.77 17.72
N ASP A 165 5.36 0.30 17.46
CA ASP A 165 5.82 1.26 18.47
C ASP A 165 4.79 2.38 18.59
N SER A 166 3.96 2.33 19.64
CA SER A 166 2.90 3.32 19.84
C SER A 166 3.45 4.73 20.12
N ARG A 167 4.62 4.86 20.76
CA ARG A 167 5.21 6.17 21.10
C ARG A 167 5.78 6.84 19.86
N ASP A 168 6.56 6.11 19.06
CA ASP A 168 7.09 6.65 17.80
C ASP A 168 5.97 6.94 16.80
N SER A 169 4.99 6.03 16.67
CA SER A 169 3.83 6.22 15.80
C SER A 169 3.03 7.46 16.20
N TYR A 170 2.82 7.68 17.50
CA TYR A 170 2.14 8.88 18.01
C TYR A 170 2.91 10.15 17.68
N ARG A 171 4.23 10.14 17.87
CA ARG A 171 5.11 11.27 17.52
C ARG A 171 5.02 11.58 16.02
N ARG A 172 5.14 10.57 15.14
CA ARG A 172 5.07 10.73 13.68
C ARG A 172 3.69 11.21 13.22
N LEU A 173 2.62 10.63 13.76
CA LEU A 173 1.24 11.04 13.48
C LEU A 173 1.01 12.51 13.88
N LYS A 174 1.46 12.94 15.06
CA LYS A 174 1.36 14.33 15.50
C LYS A 174 2.15 15.29 14.59
N GLN A 175 3.35 14.89 14.17
CA GLN A 175 4.16 15.70 13.26
C GLN A 175 3.47 15.88 11.91
N LEU A 176 2.91 14.81 11.34
CA LEU A 176 2.14 14.88 10.10
C LEU A 176 0.87 15.72 10.26
N ALA A 177 0.14 15.53 11.37
CA ALA A 177 -1.03 16.34 11.72
C ALA A 177 -0.73 17.83 11.92
N ALA A 178 0.52 18.22 12.20
CA ALA A 178 0.90 19.62 12.35
C ALA A 178 1.04 20.35 11.00
N ILE A 179 1.24 19.60 9.91
CA ILE A 179 1.47 20.15 8.56
C ILE A 179 0.36 19.80 7.56
N ASP A 180 -0.46 18.79 7.85
CA ASP A 180 -1.57 18.34 7.01
C ASP A 180 -2.91 18.51 7.73
N THR A 181 -3.80 19.35 7.18
CA THR A 181 -5.09 19.68 7.78
C THR A 181 -6.09 18.52 7.77
N LYS A 182 -6.02 17.61 6.81
CA LYS A 182 -6.86 16.41 6.75
C LYS A 182 -6.43 15.41 7.82
N VAL A 183 -5.12 15.23 8.00
CA VAL A 183 -4.56 14.39 9.08
C VAL A 183 -4.84 15.00 10.46
N HIS A 184 -4.76 16.33 10.58
CA HIS A 184 -5.19 17.04 11.79
C HIS A 184 -6.66 16.75 12.14
N GLY A 185 -7.56 16.92 11.17
CA GLY A 185 -8.99 16.66 11.35
C GLY A 185 -9.29 15.21 11.73
N LEU A 186 -8.61 14.25 11.10
CA LEU A 186 -8.68 12.82 11.46
C LEU A 186 -8.25 12.59 12.92
N PHE A 187 -7.08 13.09 13.30
CA PHE A 187 -6.52 12.90 14.64
C PHE A 187 -7.44 13.49 15.72
N GLU A 188 -7.89 14.73 15.54
CA GLU A 188 -8.79 15.42 16.47
C GLU A 188 -10.15 14.72 16.55
N CYS A 189 -10.74 14.34 15.41
CA CYS A 189 -12.01 13.63 15.38
C CYS A 189 -11.95 12.33 16.19
N CYS A 190 -10.98 11.45 15.88
CA CYS A 190 -10.80 10.18 16.59
C CYS A 190 -10.59 10.38 18.09
N ARG A 191 -9.71 11.31 18.47
CA ARG A 191 -9.40 11.58 19.87
C ARG A 191 -10.62 12.10 20.64
N GLU A 192 -11.36 13.04 20.08
CA GLU A 192 -12.52 13.63 20.75
C GLU A 192 -13.69 12.65 20.85
N GLN A 193 -13.94 11.81 19.84
CA GLN A 193 -15.00 10.79 19.95
C GLN A 193 -14.65 9.71 20.99
N ILE A 194 -13.40 9.22 21.02
CA ILE A 194 -12.97 8.25 22.06
C ILE A 194 -13.14 8.85 23.46
N LYS A 195 -12.77 10.13 23.67
CA LYS A 195 -12.95 10.81 24.97
C LYS A 195 -14.41 10.85 25.44
N LYS A 196 -15.38 11.01 24.53
CA LYS A 196 -16.81 11.06 24.87
C LYS A 196 -17.32 9.76 25.51
N VAL A 197 -16.70 8.64 25.20
CA VAL A 197 -16.99 7.34 25.83
C VAL A 197 -15.98 6.99 26.94
N HIS A 198 -15.42 8.01 27.60
CA HIS A 198 -14.43 7.88 28.68
C HIS A 198 -13.17 7.10 28.30
N SER A 199 -12.83 7.09 27.01
CA SER A 199 -11.74 6.30 26.46
C SER A 199 -11.85 4.78 26.72
N ASP A 200 -13.05 4.29 27.05
CA ASP A 200 -13.29 2.87 27.32
C ASP A 200 -13.28 2.06 26.00
N PRO A 201 -12.31 1.15 25.80
CA PRO A 201 -12.22 0.35 24.58
C PRO A 201 -13.44 -0.56 24.34
N LYS A 202 -14.28 -0.85 25.35
CA LYS A 202 -15.50 -1.66 25.20
C LYS A 202 -16.67 -0.89 24.57
N ARG A 203 -16.60 0.44 24.52
CA ARG A 203 -17.67 1.32 24.04
C ARG A 203 -17.46 1.78 22.60
N TRP A 204 -16.37 1.39 21.95
CA TRP A 204 -16.12 1.71 20.56
C TRP A 204 -15.44 0.57 19.81
N CYS A 205 -15.69 0.48 18.52
CA CYS A 205 -15.00 -0.43 17.61
C CYS A 205 -14.69 0.24 16.27
N LEU A 206 -13.76 -0.35 15.51
CA LEU A 206 -13.51 0.00 14.11
C LEU A 206 -14.10 -1.07 13.20
N SER A 207 -15.00 -0.68 12.30
CA SER A 207 -15.39 -1.53 11.17
C SER A 207 -14.19 -1.74 10.25
N PHE A 208 -13.72 -2.98 10.15
CA PHE A 208 -12.44 -3.30 9.54
C PHE A 208 -12.53 -4.52 8.63
N ASN A 209 -12.27 -4.32 7.34
CA ASN A 209 -12.23 -5.36 6.31
C ASN A 209 -10.83 -5.54 5.70
N GLY A 210 -9.83 -4.81 6.21
CA GLY A 210 -8.46 -4.86 5.70
C GLY A 210 -8.19 -4.01 4.46
N GLY A 211 -9.16 -3.21 4.01
CA GLY A 211 -8.95 -2.22 2.96
C GLY A 211 -8.05 -1.06 3.41
N LYS A 212 -7.47 -0.34 2.44
CA LYS A 212 -6.57 0.81 2.68
C LYS A 212 -7.21 1.89 3.56
N ASP A 213 -8.49 2.19 3.37
CA ASP A 213 -9.16 3.30 4.06
C ASP A 213 -9.38 2.99 5.55
N CYS A 214 -9.88 1.79 5.88
CA CYS A 214 -9.99 1.37 7.28
C CYS A 214 -8.62 1.13 7.95
N THR A 215 -7.56 0.88 7.18
CA THR A 215 -6.18 0.76 7.67
C THR A 215 -5.63 2.12 8.16
N VAL A 216 -5.95 3.22 7.48
CA VAL A 216 -5.64 4.59 7.96
C VAL A 216 -6.27 4.83 9.33
N LEU A 217 -7.55 4.46 9.50
CA LEU A 217 -8.24 4.60 10.77
C LEU A 217 -7.67 3.69 11.85
N LEU A 218 -7.34 2.43 11.53
CA LEU A 218 -6.73 1.50 12.47
C LEU A 218 -5.43 2.07 13.03
N HIS A 219 -4.53 2.54 12.16
CA HIS A 219 -3.27 3.13 12.60
C HIS A 219 -3.50 4.33 13.53
N THR A 220 -4.44 5.20 13.19
CA THR A 220 -4.78 6.38 13.98
C THR A 220 -5.36 6.02 15.35
N LEU A 221 -6.38 5.16 15.37
CA LEU A 221 -7.06 4.73 16.60
C LEU A 221 -6.11 3.96 17.51
N ALA A 222 -5.29 3.06 16.94
CA ALA A 222 -4.29 2.31 17.68
C ALA A 222 -3.25 3.24 18.32
N THR A 223 -2.74 4.18 17.54
CA THR A 223 -1.77 5.17 18.00
C THR A 223 -2.33 6.02 19.14
N ILE A 224 -3.56 6.51 19.03
CA ILE A 224 -4.21 7.33 20.07
C ILE A 224 -4.51 6.49 21.31
N HIS A 225 -5.08 5.30 21.16
CA HIS A 225 -5.46 4.45 22.29
C HIS A 225 -4.23 3.98 23.07
N LEU A 226 -3.26 3.38 22.38
CA LEU A 226 -2.09 2.77 23.00
C LEU A 226 -1.11 3.80 23.59
N ALA A 227 -1.06 5.03 23.06
CA ALA A 227 -0.24 6.10 23.65
C ALA A 227 -0.85 6.66 24.96
N ASN A 228 -2.14 6.45 25.20
CA ASN A 228 -2.84 6.93 26.40
C ASN A 228 -2.92 5.87 27.52
N LEU A 229 -2.48 4.64 27.28
CA LEU A 229 -2.43 3.61 28.31
C LEU A 229 -1.27 3.89 29.28
N ASN A 230 -1.59 4.02 30.57
CA ASN A 230 -0.60 3.92 31.64
C ASN A 230 -0.30 2.43 31.91
N ASP A 231 0.88 2.09 32.45
CA ASP A 231 1.43 0.73 32.61
C ASP A 231 0.57 -0.30 33.40
N ASN A 232 -0.64 0.06 33.84
CA ASN A 232 -1.58 -0.84 34.54
C ASN A 232 -2.63 -1.38 33.56
N HIS A 233 -2.42 -2.62 33.13
CA HIS A 233 -3.15 -3.26 32.03
C HIS A 233 -4.21 -4.26 32.51
N SER A 234 -5.43 -4.12 32.00
CA SER A 234 -6.38 -5.25 31.96
C SER A 234 -7.23 -5.34 30.69
N ASP A 235 -7.43 -4.24 29.94
CA ASP A 235 -8.05 -4.29 28.60
C ASP A 235 -7.36 -3.28 27.67
N THR A 236 -6.33 -3.73 26.97
CA THR A 236 -5.47 -2.91 26.08
C THR A 236 -5.76 -3.11 24.60
N LEU A 237 -6.70 -4.01 24.27
CA LEU A 237 -6.95 -4.43 22.89
C LEU A 237 -7.94 -3.49 22.21
N ILE A 238 -7.62 -3.13 20.97
CA ILE A 238 -8.52 -2.37 20.09
C ILE A 238 -9.54 -3.34 19.51
N ASN A 239 -10.82 -2.99 19.60
CA ASN A 239 -11.90 -3.79 19.02
C ASN A 239 -12.06 -3.49 17.52
N LEU A 240 -11.83 -4.51 16.71
CA LEU A 240 -12.16 -4.52 15.29
C LEU A 240 -13.48 -5.27 15.11
N LEU A 241 -14.35 -4.74 14.26
CA LEU A 241 -15.60 -5.35 13.87
C LEU A 241 -15.50 -5.75 12.41
N TRP A 242 -15.59 -7.05 12.14
CA TRP A 242 -15.66 -7.57 10.78
C TRP A 242 -17.01 -8.23 10.55
N ILE A 243 -17.83 -7.59 9.72
CA ILE A 243 -19.07 -8.18 9.22
C ILE A 243 -18.72 -9.04 8.00
N LYS A 244 -18.77 -10.37 8.17
CA LYS A 244 -18.40 -11.32 7.12
C LYS A 244 -19.61 -11.63 6.24
N THR A 245 -19.72 -10.92 5.12
CA THR A 245 -20.76 -11.14 4.08
C THR A 245 -20.24 -11.81 2.81
N SER A 246 -18.92 -12.03 2.72
CA SER A 246 -18.27 -12.65 1.57
C SER A 246 -16.96 -13.32 1.95
N GLU A 247 -16.42 -14.12 1.03
CA GLU A 247 -15.06 -14.60 1.12
C GLU A 247 -14.05 -13.50 0.78
N LEU A 248 -12.81 -13.69 1.25
CA LEU A 248 -11.68 -12.78 1.05
C LEU A 248 -10.66 -13.42 0.11
N PHE A 249 -9.81 -12.58 -0.47
CA PHE A 249 -8.57 -13.07 -1.07
C PHE A 249 -7.68 -13.71 0.01
N PRO A 250 -6.95 -14.80 -0.29
CA PRO A 250 -5.98 -15.38 0.62
C PRO A 250 -4.94 -14.37 1.14
N GLU A 251 -4.49 -13.46 0.27
CA GLU A 251 -3.58 -12.36 0.62
C GLU A 251 -4.20 -11.40 1.63
N GLN A 252 -5.49 -11.09 1.47
CA GLN A 252 -6.23 -10.21 2.36
C GLN A 252 -6.50 -10.88 3.70
N GLU A 253 -6.86 -12.17 3.72
CA GLU A 253 -7.01 -12.93 4.95
C GLU A 253 -5.70 -12.98 5.75
N LEU A 254 -4.57 -13.23 5.07
CA LEU A 254 -3.25 -13.22 5.69
C LEU A 254 -2.88 -11.83 6.22
N TYR A 255 -3.20 -10.78 5.46
CA TYR A 255 -3.05 -9.39 5.92
C TYR A 255 -3.85 -9.11 7.20
N LEU A 256 -5.12 -9.53 7.27
CA LEU A 256 -5.97 -9.34 8.46
C LEU A 256 -5.40 -10.02 9.71
N ARG A 257 -4.86 -11.22 9.58
CA ARG A 257 -4.22 -11.92 10.70
C ARG A 257 -2.96 -11.17 11.17
N ARG A 258 -2.12 -10.71 10.24
CA ARG A 258 -0.88 -9.97 10.56
C ARG A 258 -1.15 -8.59 11.16
N ILE A 259 -2.14 -7.85 10.65
CA ILE A 259 -2.46 -6.52 11.17
C ILE A 259 -3.07 -6.62 12.59
N GLN A 260 -3.84 -7.68 12.86
CA GLN A 260 -4.35 -7.97 14.20
C GLN A 260 -3.19 -8.20 15.18
N ALA A 261 -2.21 -9.00 14.78
CA ALA A 261 -0.99 -9.23 15.54
C ALA A 261 -0.14 -7.97 15.75
N PHE A 262 0.08 -7.22 14.67
CA PHE A 262 0.92 -6.03 14.66
C PHE A 262 0.44 -4.96 15.65
N TYR A 263 -0.87 -4.68 15.69
CA TYR A 263 -1.44 -3.69 16.61
C TYR A 263 -1.93 -4.26 17.95
N GLY A 264 -1.98 -5.57 18.12
CA GLY A 264 -2.60 -6.19 19.30
C GLY A 264 -4.11 -5.93 19.36
N CYS A 265 -4.85 -6.36 18.34
CA CYS A 265 -6.29 -6.12 18.23
C CYS A 265 -7.12 -7.36 18.58
N ARG A 266 -8.37 -7.12 19.03
CA ARG A 266 -9.42 -8.14 19.11
C ARG A 266 -10.30 -8.05 17.86
N MET A 267 -10.34 -9.12 17.08
CA MET A 267 -11.23 -9.23 15.92
C MET A 267 -12.57 -9.84 16.34
N ASN A 268 -13.64 -9.06 16.24
CA ASN A 268 -15.01 -9.51 16.50
C ASN A 268 -15.68 -9.79 15.16
N ILE A 269 -15.86 -11.08 14.83
CA ILE A 269 -16.36 -11.52 13.52
C ILE A 269 -17.83 -11.88 13.64
N TYR A 270 -18.67 -11.20 12.86
CA TYR A 270 -20.11 -11.45 12.80
C TYR A 270 -20.51 -11.83 11.37
N PRO A 271 -20.84 -13.11 11.12
CA PRO A 271 -21.43 -13.50 9.85
C PRO A 271 -22.88 -13.02 9.79
N GLY A 272 -23.37 -12.72 8.58
CA GLY A 272 -24.77 -12.38 8.36
C GLY A 272 -25.11 -12.40 6.87
N GLU A 273 -26.39 -12.58 6.55
CA GLU A 273 -26.89 -12.50 5.18
C GLU A 273 -26.73 -11.07 4.63
N ASP A 274 -26.87 -10.07 5.49
CA ASP A 274 -26.66 -8.66 5.20
C ASP A 274 -26.01 -7.94 6.40
N PHE A 275 -25.60 -6.68 6.18
CA PHE A 275 -25.01 -5.86 7.23
C PHE A 275 -25.97 -5.56 8.38
N LYS A 276 -27.27 -5.45 8.10
CA LYS A 276 -28.27 -5.01 9.07
C LYS A 276 -28.52 -6.08 10.12
N SER A 277 -28.74 -7.31 9.68
CA SER A 277 -28.89 -8.52 10.51
C SER A 277 -27.66 -8.74 11.39
N ALA A 278 -26.46 -8.72 10.81
CA ALA A 278 -25.22 -8.88 11.58
C ALA A 278 -25.06 -7.78 12.65
N LEU A 279 -25.41 -6.52 12.34
CA LEU A 279 -25.34 -5.44 13.32
C LEU A 279 -26.35 -5.57 14.47
N TYR A 280 -27.50 -6.24 14.28
CA TYR A 280 -28.41 -6.55 15.39
C TYR A 280 -27.76 -7.54 16.36
N ASP A 281 -27.03 -8.53 15.84
CA ASP A 281 -26.27 -9.47 16.66
C ASP A 281 -25.12 -8.77 17.38
N VAL A 282 -24.42 -7.83 16.72
CA VAL A 282 -23.43 -6.98 17.39
C VAL A 282 -24.06 -6.22 18.55
N ARG A 283 -25.19 -5.55 18.32
CA ARG A 283 -25.85 -4.74 19.36
C ARG A 283 -26.32 -5.59 20.56
N LYS A 284 -26.66 -6.86 20.32
CA LYS A 284 -27.09 -7.80 21.36
C LYS A 284 -25.93 -8.32 22.22
N ASN A 285 -24.75 -8.49 21.62
CA ASN A 285 -23.62 -9.16 22.25
C ASN A 285 -22.52 -8.20 22.73
N GLU A 286 -22.46 -6.99 22.17
CA GLU A 286 -21.40 -6.01 22.43
C GLU A 286 -21.94 -4.71 23.02
N SER A 287 -21.09 -4.02 23.78
CA SER A 287 -21.41 -2.72 24.39
C SER A 287 -20.96 -1.53 23.55
N PHE A 288 -20.69 -1.74 22.25
CA PHE A 288 -20.26 -0.67 21.36
C PHE A 288 -21.35 0.41 21.22
N GLU A 289 -20.93 1.66 21.39
CA GLU A 289 -21.74 2.85 21.12
C GLU A 289 -21.24 3.57 19.89
N LEU A 290 -19.91 3.60 19.70
CA LEU A 290 -19.26 4.24 18.57
C LEU A 290 -18.73 3.20 17.59
N VAL A 291 -19.06 3.37 16.31
CA VAL A 291 -18.51 2.56 15.22
C VAL A 291 -17.75 3.47 14.28
N PHE A 292 -16.42 3.38 14.32
CA PHE A 292 -15.56 4.06 13.35
C PHE A 292 -15.61 3.31 12.02
N MET A 293 -15.69 4.06 10.92
CA MET A 293 -15.83 3.52 9.57
C MET A 293 -14.94 4.29 8.60
N GLY A 294 -14.22 3.56 7.76
CA GLY A 294 -13.27 4.10 6.79
C GLY A 294 -13.91 4.60 5.49
N CYS A 295 -15.19 4.93 5.48
CA CYS A 295 -15.88 5.29 4.24
C CYS A 295 -15.57 6.72 3.80
N ARG A 296 -15.42 6.91 2.49
CA ARG A 296 -15.34 8.20 1.82
C ARG A 296 -16.65 8.54 1.15
N ARG A 297 -16.90 9.83 0.90
CA ARG A 297 -18.12 10.31 0.25
C ARG A 297 -18.29 9.72 -1.15
N THR A 298 -17.17 9.53 -1.85
CA THR A 298 -17.09 8.92 -3.18
C THR A 298 -17.38 7.43 -3.21
N ASP A 299 -17.53 6.78 -2.05
CA ASP A 299 -17.90 5.36 -1.97
C ASP A 299 -19.42 5.16 -2.13
N PHE A 300 -20.20 6.24 -2.13
CA PHE A 300 -21.65 6.23 -2.23
C PHE A 300 -22.13 7.06 -3.42
N ASP A 301 -23.32 6.75 -3.94
CA ASP A 301 -23.99 7.61 -4.92
C ASP A 301 -24.22 9.01 -4.35
N GLU A 302 -24.20 10.03 -5.22
CA GLU A 302 -24.25 11.45 -4.87
C GLU A 302 -25.39 11.81 -3.91
N LYS A 303 -26.57 11.20 -4.11
CA LYS A 303 -27.75 11.41 -3.26
C LYS A 303 -27.51 11.00 -1.81
N ILE A 304 -26.85 9.85 -1.59
CA ILE A 304 -26.53 9.37 -0.24
C ILE A 304 -25.33 10.17 0.27
N GLY A 305 -24.27 10.24 -0.54
CA GLY A 305 -23.02 10.91 -0.23
C GLY A 305 -23.21 12.34 0.26
N SER A 306 -24.07 13.14 -0.37
CA SER A 306 -24.33 14.54 0.02
C SER A 306 -24.98 14.72 1.40
N THR A 307 -25.68 13.70 1.91
CA THR A 307 -26.32 13.74 3.23
C THR A 307 -25.42 13.25 4.36
N LEU A 308 -24.30 12.59 4.03
CA LEU A 308 -23.38 12.05 5.02
C LEU A 308 -22.61 13.15 5.74
N THR A 309 -22.49 12.99 7.05
CA THR A 309 -21.67 13.79 7.96
C THR A 309 -20.63 12.92 8.64
N THR A 310 -19.59 13.55 9.19
CA THR A 310 -18.50 12.85 9.88
C THR A 310 -18.97 12.06 11.10
N VAL A 311 -19.99 12.54 11.82
CA VAL A 311 -20.54 11.87 13.01
C VAL A 311 -22.06 11.92 12.95
N GLN A 312 -22.70 10.76 12.87
CA GLN A 312 -24.16 10.66 12.81
C GLN A 312 -24.66 9.35 13.41
N PRO A 313 -25.90 9.30 13.93
CA PRO A 313 -26.51 8.03 14.29
C PRO A 313 -26.67 7.12 13.07
N THR A 314 -26.90 5.84 13.32
CA THR A 314 -27.47 4.91 12.33
C THR A 314 -28.85 5.37 11.87
N ASP A 315 -29.23 4.96 10.67
CA ASP A 315 -30.51 5.35 10.07
C ASP A 315 -31.68 4.63 10.78
N GLU A 316 -32.89 5.17 10.64
CA GLU A 316 -34.08 4.58 11.27
C GLU A 316 -34.26 3.10 10.88
N GLY A 317 -34.58 2.28 11.88
CA GLY A 317 -34.75 0.84 11.71
C GLY A 317 -33.44 0.03 11.66
N TRP A 318 -32.27 0.67 11.74
CA TRP A 318 -30.98 0.00 12.04
C TRP A 318 -30.74 -0.03 13.56
N PRO A 319 -29.91 -0.96 14.06
CA PRO A 319 -29.50 -0.95 15.46
C PRO A 319 -28.81 0.38 15.83
N GLU A 320 -29.03 0.85 17.05
CA GLU A 320 -28.54 2.15 17.50
C GLU A 320 -27.02 2.16 17.74
N PHE A 321 -26.32 2.90 16.89
CA PHE A 321 -24.90 3.22 17.02
C PHE A 321 -24.64 4.67 16.56
N ILE A 322 -23.53 5.25 17.01
CA ILE A 322 -22.97 6.47 16.40
C ILE A 322 -21.91 6.06 15.38
N ARG A 323 -22.20 6.34 14.11
CA ARG A 323 -21.28 6.17 12.98
C ARG A 323 -20.30 7.33 12.94
N ILE A 324 -19.01 7.02 12.85
CA ILE A 324 -17.94 8.03 12.75
C ILE A 324 -17.13 7.75 11.48
N ASN A 325 -17.14 8.69 10.53
CA ASN A 325 -16.43 8.64 9.25
C ASN A 325 -15.41 9.78 9.15
N PRO A 326 -14.25 9.71 9.84
CA PRO A 326 -13.26 10.80 9.82
C PRO A 326 -12.62 11.03 8.43
N LEU A 327 -12.67 10.01 7.57
CA LEU A 327 -12.13 10.06 6.21
C LEU A 327 -13.14 10.54 5.17
N LEU A 328 -14.35 10.95 5.56
CA LEU A 328 -15.47 11.17 4.63
C LEU A 328 -15.10 12.06 3.43
N ASP A 329 -14.32 13.13 3.65
CA ASP A 329 -13.90 14.06 2.60
C ASP A 329 -12.44 13.88 2.17
N TRP A 330 -11.86 12.70 2.37
CA TRP A 330 -10.52 12.36 1.88
C TRP A 330 -10.57 11.94 0.42
N THR A 331 -9.52 12.28 -0.32
CA THR A 331 -9.28 11.76 -1.67
C THR A 331 -8.53 10.43 -1.60
N TYR A 332 -8.52 9.69 -2.71
CA TYR A 332 -7.69 8.50 -2.89
C TYR A 332 -6.21 8.80 -2.61
N GLN A 333 -5.74 9.97 -3.06
CA GLN A 333 -4.38 10.45 -2.81
C GLN A 333 -4.12 10.71 -1.33
N ASN A 334 -5.06 11.29 -0.58
CA ASN A 334 -4.88 11.50 0.86
C ASN A 334 -4.67 10.17 1.61
N VAL A 335 -5.43 9.13 1.24
CA VAL A 335 -5.31 7.78 1.83
C VAL A 335 -3.91 7.22 1.61
N TRP A 336 -3.42 7.22 0.37
CA TRP A 336 -2.08 6.70 0.09
C TRP A 336 -0.98 7.54 0.69
N GLN A 337 -1.07 8.87 0.60
CA GLN A 337 -0.07 9.76 1.20
C GLN A 337 0.06 9.51 2.71
N PHE A 338 -1.04 9.28 3.43
CA PHE A 338 -1.00 8.91 4.84
C PHE A 338 -0.28 7.57 5.06
N LEU A 339 -0.70 6.51 4.36
CA LEU A 339 -0.13 5.17 4.53
C LEU A 339 1.37 5.16 4.23
N LEU A 340 1.80 5.84 3.17
CA LEU A 340 3.20 5.93 2.78
C LEU A 340 4.00 6.80 3.76
N ASN A 341 3.52 7.98 4.15
CA ASN A 341 4.23 8.89 5.08
C ASN A 341 4.48 8.29 6.46
N LEU A 342 3.52 7.52 6.95
CA LEU A 342 3.61 6.86 8.25
C LEU A 342 4.14 5.43 8.16
N GLN A 343 4.50 4.97 6.95
CA GLN A 343 5.00 3.60 6.69
C GLN A 343 4.07 2.54 7.27
N VAL A 344 2.77 2.73 7.09
CA VAL A 344 1.73 1.84 7.60
C VAL A 344 1.66 0.61 6.69
N PRO A 345 1.77 -0.62 7.25
CA PRO A 345 1.55 -1.83 6.48
C PRO A 345 0.14 -1.86 5.87
N TYR A 346 0.02 -2.27 4.62
CA TYR A 346 -1.24 -2.38 3.90
C TYR A 346 -1.37 -3.73 3.17
N CYS A 347 -2.57 -4.07 2.72
CA CYS A 347 -2.84 -5.32 2.00
C CYS A 347 -1.99 -5.41 0.71
N PRO A 348 -1.22 -6.49 0.50
CA PRO A 348 -0.27 -6.55 -0.59
C PRO A 348 -0.89 -6.59 -1.99
N LEU A 349 -2.18 -6.90 -2.12
CA LEU A 349 -2.88 -6.79 -3.41
C LEU A 349 -2.77 -5.39 -4.02
N TYR A 350 -2.68 -4.35 -3.20
CA TYR A 350 -2.45 -2.99 -3.69
C TYR A 350 -1.12 -2.84 -4.43
N ASP A 351 -0.10 -3.64 -4.13
CA ASP A 351 1.16 -3.64 -4.85
C ASP A 351 1.07 -4.31 -6.24
N TYR A 352 -0.01 -5.06 -6.49
CA TYR A 352 -0.32 -5.73 -7.76
C TYR A 352 -1.38 -4.99 -8.58
N GLY A 353 -1.56 -3.69 -8.32
CA GLY A 353 -2.43 -2.82 -9.11
C GLY A 353 -3.92 -2.91 -8.79
N TYR A 354 -4.31 -3.65 -7.76
CA TYR A 354 -5.68 -3.58 -7.24
C TYR A 354 -5.90 -2.22 -6.59
N THR A 355 -6.83 -1.39 -7.08
CA THR A 355 -7.07 -0.05 -6.50
C THR A 355 -8.24 -0.04 -5.52
N SER A 356 -9.09 -1.07 -5.61
CA SER A 356 -10.28 -1.23 -4.80
C SER A 356 -10.54 -2.73 -4.61
N ILE A 357 -10.55 -3.18 -3.36
CA ILE A 357 -10.65 -4.61 -3.03
C ILE A 357 -12.04 -4.89 -2.45
N ASP A 358 -12.68 -5.91 -2.99
CA ASP A 358 -13.96 -6.44 -2.53
C ASP A 358 -13.90 -7.98 -2.59
N ARG A 359 -14.96 -8.64 -3.04
CA ARG A 359 -14.99 -10.08 -3.28
C ARG A 359 -14.07 -10.50 -4.42
N PRO A 360 -13.43 -11.69 -4.33
CA PRO A 360 -12.55 -12.20 -5.39
C PRO A 360 -13.17 -12.29 -6.77
N GLU A 361 -14.46 -12.59 -6.85
CA GLU A 361 -15.16 -12.84 -8.12
C GLU A 361 -15.31 -11.59 -8.99
N ASN A 362 -15.31 -10.41 -8.37
CA ASN A 362 -15.66 -9.14 -9.01
C ASN A 362 -14.53 -8.09 -8.93
N THR A 363 -13.36 -8.50 -8.44
CA THR A 363 -12.24 -7.60 -8.16
C THR A 363 -11.05 -7.96 -9.04
N HIS A 364 -10.61 -7.01 -9.87
CA HIS A 364 -9.46 -7.17 -10.76
C HIS A 364 -8.44 -6.03 -10.59
N PRO A 365 -7.17 -6.23 -10.97
CA PRO A 365 -6.21 -5.14 -11.09
C PRO A 365 -6.73 -4.03 -12.00
N ASN A 366 -6.40 -2.79 -11.68
CA ASN A 366 -6.85 -1.65 -12.47
C ASN A 366 -6.10 -1.59 -13.81
N PRO A 367 -6.76 -1.72 -14.97
CA PRO A 367 -6.12 -1.65 -16.29
C PRO A 367 -5.34 -0.36 -16.54
N SER A 368 -5.67 0.74 -15.87
CA SER A 368 -4.93 2.01 -15.97
C SER A 368 -3.51 1.91 -15.37
N LEU A 369 -3.25 0.88 -14.57
CA LEU A 369 -1.95 0.58 -13.99
C LEU A 369 -1.20 -0.53 -14.76
N SER A 370 -1.77 -1.07 -15.84
CA SER A 370 -1.14 -2.10 -16.65
C SER A 370 0.14 -1.58 -17.32
N ILE A 371 1.22 -2.34 -17.20
CA ILE A 371 2.49 -2.07 -17.86
C ILE A 371 2.48 -2.74 -19.23
N ARG A 372 1.99 -2.01 -20.24
CA ARG A 372 2.17 -2.41 -21.64
C ARG A 372 3.47 -1.78 -22.12
N ASN A 373 4.58 -2.53 -22.08
CA ASN A 373 5.94 -2.17 -22.55
C ASN A 373 6.35 -0.71 -22.31
N PHE A 374 7.27 -0.45 -21.37
CA PHE A 374 7.77 0.89 -21.06
C PHE A 374 7.95 1.75 -22.33
N PRO A 375 7.10 2.77 -22.58
CA PRO A 375 7.21 3.52 -23.81
C PRO A 375 8.44 4.40 -23.70
N CYS A 376 9.56 3.96 -24.28
CA CYS A 376 10.70 4.82 -24.55
C CYS A 376 10.31 6.03 -25.45
N SER A 377 9.10 6.02 -26.03
CA SER A 377 8.51 7.09 -26.83
C SER A 377 8.07 8.32 -26.03
N SER A 378 7.89 8.25 -24.70
CA SER A 378 7.54 9.42 -23.88
C SER A 378 8.66 10.47 -23.79
N LEU A 379 9.88 10.13 -24.23
CA LEU A 379 11.07 10.99 -24.21
C LEU A 379 11.35 11.70 -25.55
N LYS A 380 10.56 11.47 -26.61
CA LYS A 380 10.80 12.09 -27.93
C LYS A 380 10.23 13.50 -28.10
N HIS A 381 9.43 14.02 -27.16
CA HIS A 381 8.74 15.30 -27.33
C HIS A 381 9.53 16.56 -26.94
N HIS A 382 10.85 16.51 -26.74
CA HIS A 382 11.64 17.72 -26.41
C HIS A 382 12.83 18.04 -27.33
N ASN A 383 12.96 17.39 -28.50
CA ASN A 383 14.00 17.73 -29.50
C ASN A 383 13.44 18.33 -30.81
N GLN A 384 12.34 19.08 -30.75
CA GLN A 384 11.93 19.98 -31.84
C GLN A 384 11.63 21.39 -31.31
N GLN A 385 12.62 22.02 -30.69
CA GLN A 385 12.70 23.48 -30.58
C GLN A 385 14.11 23.95 -30.94
N THR A 386 14.49 23.72 -32.20
CA THR A 386 15.49 24.54 -32.89
C THR A 386 15.42 24.20 -34.37
N LEU A 387 14.73 25.08 -35.12
CA LEU A 387 14.89 25.42 -36.53
C LEU A 387 13.58 26.09 -36.98
N MET A 388 13.27 27.24 -36.38
CA MET A 388 12.43 28.25 -37.01
C MET A 388 13.38 29.14 -37.79
N ASN A 389 13.38 29.00 -39.12
CA ASN A 389 13.60 30.10 -40.04
C ASN A 389 12.93 29.75 -41.37
N ASP A 390 12.20 30.75 -41.87
CA ASP A 390 11.82 31.02 -43.25
C ASP A 390 10.53 30.42 -43.86
N GLU A 391 9.55 31.33 -43.92
CA GLU A 391 8.70 31.69 -45.07
C GLU A 391 7.37 30.97 -45.36
N ASN A 392 6.29 31.72 -45.07
CA ASN A 392 5.15 32.04 -45.95
C ASN A 392 4.42 30.91 -46.72
N LYS A 393 3.16 30.62 -46.33
CA LYS A 393 1.92 30.95 -47.11
C LYS A 393 0.65 30.24 -46.57
N THR A 394 -0.31 31.07 -46.17
CA THR A 394 -1.78 31.06 -46.43
C THR A 394 -2.62 29.77 -46.51
N SER A 395 -3.84 29.93 -45.96
CA SER A 395 -5.11 29.20 -46.19
C SER A 395 -5.24 27.83 -45.54
N GLU A 396 -6.37 27.28 -45.11
CA GLU A 396 -7.76 27.67 -44.81
C GLU A 396 -8.41 26.30 -44.45
N LEU A 397 -9.58 26.30 -43.79
CA LEU A 397 -10.49 25.15 -43.61
C LEU A 397 -10.14 24.03 -42.60
N SER A 398 -10.77 24.16 -41.43
CA SER A 398 -11.65 23.16 -40.81
C SER A 398 -11.74 21.77 -41.47
N LYS A 399 -11.50 20.71 -40.68
CA LYS A 399 -12.33 19.50 -40.68
C LYS A 399 -12.06 18.64 -39.43
N ARG A 400 -13.16 18.26 -38.79
CA ARG A 400 -13.30 17.10 -37.90
C ARG A 400 -12.65 15.88 -38.54
N ILE A 401 -11.91 15.09 -37.77
CA ILE A 401 -11.71 13.67 -38.07
C ILE A 401 -11.88 12.90 -36.77
N ASP A 402 -12.88 12.03 -36.84
CA ASP A 402 -13.28 11.03 -35.88
C ASP A 402 -12.16 9.99 -35.65
N LEU A 403 -12.29 9.33 -34.51
CA LEU A 403 -11.63 8.08 -34.18
C LEU A 403 -11.91 7.06 -35.29
N ASP A 404 -10.88 6.44 -35.83
CA ASP A 404 -11.00 5.10 -36.41
C ASP A 404 -9.70 4.33 -36.17
N ASP A 405 -9.93 3.11 -35.69
CA ASP A 405 -9.00 2.01 -35.49
C ASP A 405 -8.25 1.67 -36.78
N ASP A 406 -6.91 1.68 -36.75
CA ASP A 406 -6.08 0.78 -37.55
C ASP A 406 -4.60 0.96 -37.18
N ASP A 407 -4.11 0.18 -36.21
CA ASP A 407 -2.67 0.00 -36.03
C ASP A 407 -2.31 -1.43 -35.56
N ASP A 408 -3.07 -2.44 -36.01
CA ASP A 408 -2.93 -3.84 -35.61
C ASP A 408 -2.13 -4.71 -36.60
N LYS A 409 -1.15 -4.15 -37.34
CA LYS A 409 -0.39 -4.96 -38.33
C LYS A 409 1.14 -4.95 -38.27
N ASN A 410 1.79 -4.19 -37.39
CA ASN A 410 3.27 -4.16 -37.34
C ASN A 410 3.95 -4.62 -36.04
N ASN A 411 3.23 -5.14 -35.06
CA ASN A 411 3.82 -5.70 -33.83
C ASN A 411 3.90 -7.23 -33.81
N LYS A 412 4.52 -7.81 -34.85
CA LYS A 412 4.78 -9.24 -34.95
C LYS A 412 6.22 -9.60 -34.56
N ILE A 413 6.65 -9.19 -33.38
CA ILE A 413 7.89 -9.66 -32.75
C ILE A 413 7.61 -9.96 -31.26
N CYS A 414 7.89 -11.21 -30.87
CA CYS A 414 7.84 -11.78 -29.51
C CYS A 414 6.46 -11.98 -28.86
N ARG A 415 5.72 -13.00 -29.34
CA ARG A 415 4.74 -13.72 -28.51
C ARG A 415 5.48 -14.66 -27.54
N THR A 416 5.89 -14.14 -26.39
CA THR A 416 6.22 -14.93 -25.20
C THR A 416 5.17 -14.60 -24.17
N ASN A 417 4.37 -15.58 -23.72
CA ASN A 417 3.32 -15.50 -22.67
C ASN A 417 3.12 -14.09 -22.07
N ASN A 418 2.18 -13.31 -22.63
CA ASN A 418 1.83 -11.98 -22.12
C ASN A 418 1.12 -12.11 -20.76
N GLU A 419 1.87 -12.32 -19.68
CA GLU A 419 1.38 -12.13 -18.32
C GLU A 419 1.41 -10.64 -17.99
N GLU A 420 0.27 -10.07 -17.60
CA GLU A 420 0.11 -8.64 -17.38
C GLU A 420 0.71 -8.23 -16.02
N ILE A 421 1.70 -7.32 -16.05
CA ILE A 421 2.29 -6.70 -14.86
C ILE A 421 1.60 -5.36 -14.62
N TYR A 422 1.30 -5.06 -13.35
CA TYR A 422 0.63 -3.83 -12.95
C TYR A 422 1.50 -3.00 -12.01
N LEU A 423 1.42 -1.68 -12.15
CA LEU A 423 1.99 -0.73 -11.20
C LEU A 423 1.20 -0.76 -9.88
N PRO A 424 1.84 -0.43 -8.75
CA PRO A 424 1.16 -0.34 -7.47
C PRO A 424 0.01 0.69 -7.45
N ALA A 425 -1.00 0.42 -6.64
CA ALA A 425 -2.23 1.18 -6.54
C ALA A 425 -1.99 2.67 -6.20
N TYR A 426 -0.99 2.98 -5.38
CA TYR A 426 -0.65 4.36 -5.02
C TYR A 426 -0.15 5.22 -6.20
N LEU A 427 0.09 4.63 -7.38
CA LEU A 427 0.38 5.37 -8.61
C LEU A 427 -0.86 5.74 -9.42
N LEU A 428 -2.05 5.26 -9.07
CA LEU A 428 -3.27 5.70 -9.73
C LEU A 428 -3.48 7.18 -9.45
N ARG A 429 -3.48 8.02 -10.49
CA ARG A 429 -3.56 9.49 -10.35
C ARG A 429 -4.99 10.03 -10.32
N ARG A 430 -5.96 9.20 -10.68
CA ARG A 430 -7.36 9.60 -10.91
C ARG A 430 -8.27 8.88 -9.93
N ASP A 431 -8.81 9.63 -8.98
CA ASP A 431 -9.75 9.13 -7.97
C ASP A 431 -10.98 8.48 -8.60
N ASP A 432 -11.50 9.07 -9.68
CA ASP A 432 -12.67 8.55 -10.40
C ASP A 432 -12.42 7.18 -11.03
N MET A 433 -11.16 6.82 -11.26
CA MET A 433 -10.75 5.53 -11.82
C MET A 433 -10.56 4.45 -10.75
N GLU A 434 -10.71 4.76 -9.46
CA GLU A 434 -10.46 3.83 -8.35
C GLU A 434 -11.30 2.55 -8.47
N ARG A 435 -12.57 2.70 -8.89
CA ARG A 435 -13.58 1.63 -8.92
C ARG A 435 -14.07 1.27 -10.33
N CYS A 436 -13.52 1.87 -11.39
CA CYS A 436 -14.02 1.73 -12.78
C CYS A 436 -14.03 0.30 -13.34
N PHE A 437 -13.38 -0.65 -12.66
CA PHE A 437 -13.20 -2.03 -13.15
C PHE A 437 -13.62 -3.07 -12.12
N ARG A 438 -14.57 -2.72 -11.24
CA ARG A 438 -15.35 -3.70 -10.48
C ARG A 438 -16.49 -4.20 -11.38
N HIS A 439 -16.67 -5.51 -11.48
CA HIS A 439 -17.74 -6.13 -12.26
C HIS A 439 -19.00 -6.40 -11.43
#